data_AF-A0A178WB93-F1
#
_entry.id   AF-A0A178WB93-F1
#
_cell.length_a   1.000
_cell.length_b   1.000
_cell.length_c   1.000
_cell.angle_alpha   90.00
_cell.angle_beta   90.00
_cell.angle_gamma   90.00
#
_symmetry.space_group_name_H-M   'P 1'
#
loop_
_entity.id
_entity.type
_entity.pdbx_description
1 polymer ?
#
loop_
_entity_poly.entity_id
_entity_poly.type
_entity_poly.pdbx_seq_one_letter_code
_entity_poly.pdbx_strand_id
1 'polypeptide(L)'
;MTKKSQPQIPPPLSRRGGVVWLGWKLVIAFSVALCLLALLRIQLQYNSFTTLSFPLSVARSQTPLHKYSGDRPKLAFLFLARRDLPLDFMWDRFFKGVDHANFSIYIHSVPGFVFNEETTRSQYFYNRQLNNSIKVVWGESSMIEAERLLLASALEDHSNQRFVLLSDRCAPLYDFGYIYKYLISSPRSFVDSFLHTKETRYSVKMSPVIPEEKWRKGSQWIALIRSHAEVIVNDGIVFPVFKEFCKRCPPLGTNEAWLFLVSAISKLVFFI
;
A
#
# COMPACT_ATOMS: atom_id res chain seq x y z
N MET A 1 -50.40 -66.66 73.50
CA MET A 1 -50.57 -65.32 72.90
C MET A 1 -49.28 -64.56 73.08
N THR A 2 -48.40 -64.55 72.07
CA THR A 2 -47.22 -63.67 72.01
C THR A 2 -46.88 -63.45 70.54
N LYS A 3 -46.98 -62.19 70.14
CA LYS A 3 -47.06 -61.68 68.76
C LYS A 3 -45.64 -61.66 68.16
N LYS A 4 -45.40 -62.37 67.05
CA LYS A 4 -44.16 -62.25 66.26
C LYS A 4 -44.12 -60.89 65.58
N SER A 5 -43.03 -60.15 65.77
CA SER A 5 -42.71 -58.90 65.08
C SER A 5 -42.09 -59.18 63.71
N GLN A 6 -42.65 -58.57 62.66
CA GLN A 6 -42.11 -58.55 61.30
C GLN A 6 -40.94 -57.55 61.16
N PRO A 7 -39.97 -57.81 60.27
CA PRO A 7 -38.88 -56.87 59.99
C PRO A 7 -39.35 -55.73 59.06
N GLN A 8 -38.94 -54.49 59.38
CA GLN A 8 -39.16 -53.31 58.55
C GLN A 8 -38.23 -53.30 57.33
N ILE A 9 -38.82 -53.11 56.16
CA ILE A 9 -38.13 -52.89 54.87
C ILE A 9 -37.77 -51.40 54.78
N PRO A 10 -36.52 -51.02 54.43
CA PRO A 10 -36.15 -49.61 54.22
C PRO A 10 -36.79 -49.05 52.93
N PRO A 11 -37.10 -47.75 52.87
CA PRO A 11 -37.74 -47.15 51.70
C PRO A 11 -36.80 -47.13 50.49
N PRO A 12 -37.34 -47.12 49.26
CA PRO A 12 -36.51 -47.12 48.05
C PRO A 12 -35.74 -45.80 47.95
N LEU A 13 -34.44 -45.90 47.68
CA LEU A 13 -33.57 -44.79 47.32
C LEU A 13 -34.20 -43.98 46.18
N SER A 14 -34.47 -42.71 46.46
CA SER A 14 -35.01 -41.76 45.49
C SER A 14 -34.14 -41.72 44.22
N ARG A 15 -34.76 -41.94 43.05
CA ARG A 15 -34.20 -41.60 41.72
C ARG A 15 -33.99 -40.09 41.60
N ARG A 16 -32.99 -39.54 42.30
CA ARG A 16 -32.58 -38.13 42.19
C ARG A 16 -31.32 -37.93 41.35
N GLY A 17 -30.57 -39.00 41.08
CA GLY A 17 -29.34 -38.98 40.28
C GLY A 17 -29.54 -38.81 38.77
N GLY A 18 -30.69 -39.22 38.22
CA GLY A 18 -30.93 -39.16 36.77
C GLY A 18 -31.09 -37.75 36.21
N VAL A 19 -31.75 -36.85 36.95
CA VAL A 19 -32.04 -35.48 36.50
C VAL A 19 -30.81 -34.58 36.59
N VAL A 20 -30.02 -34.71 37.66
CA VAL A 20 -28.76 -33.96 37.83
C VAL A 20 -27.72 -34.42 36.79
N TRP A 21 -27.65 -35.72 36.52
CA TRP A 21 -26.77 -36.28 35.50
C TRP A 21 -27.16 -35.84 34.08
N LEU A 22 -28.46 -35.77 33.77
CA LEU A 22 -28.94 -35.20 32.50
C LEU A 22 -28.60 -33.70 32.40
N GLY A 23 -28.79 -32.94 33.49
CA GLY A 23 -28.49 -31.52 33.54
C GLY A 23 -27.01 -31.21 33.28
N TRP A 24 -26.09 -31.96 33.88
CA TRP A 24 -24.65 -31.78 33.65
C TRP A 24 -24.24 -32.15 32.23
N LYS A 25 -24.85 -33.19 31.64
CA LYS A 25 -24.65 -33.52 30.22
C LYS A 25 -25.13 -32.41 29.29
N LEU A 26 -26.27 -31.77 29.61
CA LEU A 26 -26.79 -30.64 28.84
C LEU A 26 -25.89 -29.40 28.96
N VAL A 27 -25.37 -29.11 30.16
CA VAL A 27 -24.42 -27.99 30.37
C VAL A 27 -23.11 -28.22 29.62
N ILE A 28 -22.56 -29.44 29.67
CA ILE A 28 -21.35 -29.81 28.91
C ILE A 28 -21.62 -29.70 27.41
N ALA A 29 -22.75 -30.24 26.92
CA ALA A 29 -23.10 -30.16 25.51
C ALA A 29 -23.28 -28.70 25.04
N PHE A 30 -23.90 -27.85 25.85
CA PHE A 30 -24.07 -26.43 25.55
C PHE A 30 -22.73 -25.68 25.54
N SER A 31 -21.84 -25.97 26.51
CA SER A 31 -20.48 -25.40 26.56
C SER A 31 -19.64 -25.80 25.35
N VAL A 32 -19.67 -27.08 24.97
CA VAL A 32 -19.01 -27.58 23.76
C VAL A 32 -19.59 -26.93 22.51
N ALA A 33 -20.92 -26.79 22.42
CA ALA A 33 -21.56 -26.12 21.30
C ALA A 33 -21.12 -24.65 21.19
N LEU A 34 -21.06 -23.90 22.30
CA LEU A 34 -20.55 -22.53 22.32
C LEU A 34 -19.07 -22.45 21.92
N CYS A 35 -18.23 -23.37 22.40
CA CYS A 35 -16.83 -23.46 22.00
C CYS A 35 -16.70 -23.74 20.49
N LEU A 36 -17.47 -24.68 19.95
CA LEU A 36 -17.49 -24.98 18.51
C LEU A 36 -18.00 -23.80 17.69
N LEU A 37 -19.01 -23.07 18.19
CA LEU A 37 -19.52 -21.86 17.54
C LEU A 37 -18.48 -20.72 17.55
N ALA A 38 -17.76 -20.55 18.66
CA ALA A 38 -16.66 -19.60 18.76
C ALA A 38 -15.50 -19.96 17.83
N LEU A 39 -15.10 -21.24 17.79
CA LEU A 39 -14.08 -21.75 16.88
C LEU A 39 -14.52 -21.60 15.41
N LEU A 40 -15.79 -21.86 15.11
CA LEU A 40 -16.35 -21.65 13.77
C LEU A 40 -16.37 -20.16 13.40
N ARG A 41 -16.70 -19.26 14.34
CA ARG A 41 -16.64 -17.81 14.11
C ARG A 41 -15.21 -17.34 13.86
N ILE A 42 -14.23 -17.84 14.63
CA ILE A 42 -12.80 -17.56 14.45
C ILE A 42 -12.33 -18.12 13.11
N GLN A 43 -12.71 -19.34 12.75
CA GLN A 43 -12.40 -19.92 11.44
C GLN A 43 -13.09 -19.17 10.30
N LEU A 44 -14.32 -18.68 10.47
CA LEU A 44 -15.02 -17.89 9.45
C LEU A 44 -14.41 -16.48 9.33
N GLN A 45 -13.92 -15.87 10.40
CA GLN A 45 -13.16 -14.61 10.35
C GLN A 45 -11.79 -14.82 9.75
N TYR A 46 -11.09 -15.90 10.12
CA TYR A 46 -9.82 -16.31 9.52
C TYR A 46 -9.99 -16.64 8.04
N ASN A 47 -11.06 -17.34 7.67
CA ASN A 47 -11.44 -17.63 6.29
C ASN A 47 -11.85 -16.36 5.55
N SER A 48 -12.57 -15.42 6.17
CA SER A 48 -12.88 -14.14 5.54
C SER A 48 -11.61 -13.31 5.28
N PHE A 49 -10.64 -13.34 6.22
CA PHE A 49 -9.31 -12.77 6.05
C PHE A 49 -8.49 -13.52 4.98
N THR A 50 -8.58 -14.84 4.91
CA THR A 50 -7.89 -15.67 3.91
C THR A 50 -8.63 -15.79 2.59
N THR A 51 -9.88 -15.33 2.47
CA THR A 51 -10.61 -15.16 1.20
C THR A 51 -10.49 -13.73 0.67
N LEU A 52 -10.24 -12.74 1.55
CA LEU A 52 -9.68 -11.44 1.17
C LEU A 52 -8.18 -11.54 0.82
N SER A 53 -7.51 -12.57 1.32
CA SER A 53 -6.26 -13.05 0.74
C SER A 53 -6.63 -13.78 -0.54
N PHE A 54 -6.60 -13.08 -1.67
CA PHE A 54 -6.61 -13.72 -2.98
C PHE A 54 -5.69 -14.96 -2.96
N PRO A 55 -6.00 -16.04 -3.69
CA PRO A 55 -5.02 -17.08 -3.97
C PRO A 55 -3.99 -16.48 -4.94
N LEU A 56 -3.21 -15.52 -4.46
CA LEU A 56 -1.93 -15.23 -5.04
C LEU A 56 -1.11 -16.44 -4.65
N SER A 57 -0.96 -17.35 -5.60
CA SER A 57 0.36 -17.71 -6.05
C SER A 57 1.21 -16.44 -6.15
N VAL A 58 1.64 -15.90 -5.00
CA VAL A 58 2.91 -15.22 -4.88
C VAL A 58 3.87 -16.37 -5.13
N ALA A 59 4.05 -16.68 -6.40
CA ALA A 59 5.35 -17.06 -6.87
C ALA A 59 6.25 -16.00 -6.28
N ARG A 60 6.86 -16.36 -5.15
CA ARG A 60 8.05 -15.70 -4.66
C ARG A 60 9.06 -15.99 -5.77
N SER A 61 8.93 -15.29 -6.90
CA SER A 61 10.08 -15.02 -7.71
C SER A 61 10.93 -14.19 -6.76
N GLN A 62 11.80 -14.90 -6.05
CA GLN A 62 13.16 -14.42 -5.87
C GLN A 62 13.72 -14.28 -7.29
N THR A 63 13.20 -13.32 -8.05
CA THR A 63 13.86 -12.79 -9.21
C THR A 63 15.16 -12.28 -8.62
N PRO A 64 16.32 -12.88 -8.97
CA PRO A 64 17.59 -12.36 -8.53
C PRO A 64 17.57 -10.88 -8.88
N LEU A 65 17.92 -10.02 -7.92
CA LEU A 65 18.18 -8.59 -8.13
C LEU A 65 18.97 -8.49 -9.44
N HIS A 66 18.29 -8.15 -10.54
CA HIS A 66 18.88 -8.31 -11.85
C HIS A 66 19.96 -7.26 -11.92
N LYS A 67 21.23 -7.69 -11.80
CA LYS A 67 22.36 -6.81 -12.05
C LYS A 67 22.18 -6.40 -13.51
N TYR A 68 21.80 -5.14 -13.73
CA TYR A 68 21.60 -4.61 -15.06
C TYR A 68 22.87 -4.91 -15.86
N SER A 69 22.72 -5.77 -16.88
CA SER A 69 23.83 -6.24 -17.70
C SER A 69 23.94 -5.43 -18.99
N GLY A 70 23.09 -4.41 -19.16
CA GLY A 70 23.18 -3.48 -20.27
C GLY A 70 24.24 -2.41 -20.01
N ASP A 71 24.81 -1.89 -21.10
CA ASP A 71 25.93 -0.96 -21.01
C ASP A 71 25.53 0.48 -20.65
N ARG A 72 24.22 0.80 -20.69
CA ARG A 72 23.72 2.19 -20.55
C ARG A 72 22.46 2.27 -19.70
N PRO A 73 22.57 2.58 -18.39
CA PRO A 73 21.41 2.71 -17.51
C PRO A 73 20.72 4.07 -17.68
N LYS A 74 19.40 4.09 -17.82
CA LYS A 74 18.60 5.31 -17.98
C LYS A 74 18.06 5.85 -16.66
N LEU A 75 17.89 7.18 -16.61
CA LEU A 75 16.98 7.84 -15.67
C LEU A 75 15.56 7.94 -16.25
N ALA A 76 14.59 7.38 -15.55
CA ALA A 76 13.18 7.62 -15.78
C ALA A 76 12.70 8.83 -14.95
N PHE A 77 12.28 9.88 -15.64
CA PHE A 77 11.62 11.04 -15.03
C PHE A 77 10.11 10.82 -15.05
N LEU A 78 9.51 10.76 -13.86
CA LEU A 78 8.11 10.45 -13.65
C LEU A 78 7.39 11.72 -13.17
N PHE A 79 6.65 12.37 -14.06
CA PHE A 79 5.92 13.58 -13.74
C PHE A 79 4.49 13.25 -13.33
N LEU A 80 4.14 13.52 -12.06
CA LEU A 80 2.77 13.54 -11.59
C LEU A 80 2.22 14.97 -11.72
N ALA A 81 1.57 15.23 -12.84
CA ALA A 81 0.99 16.54 -13.16
C ALA A 81 -0.53 16.53 -12.93
N ARG A 82 -1.10 17.70 -12.63
CA ARG A 82 -2.57 17.84 -12.63
C ARG A 82 -3.11 17.89 -14.04
N ARG A 83 -2.55 18.76 -14.89
CA ARG A 83 -2.95 18.90 -16.28
C ARG A 83 -1.74 19.15 -17.16
N ASP A 84 -1.12 20.31 -17.01
CA ASP A 84 0.02 20.79 -17.78
C ASP A 84 1.34 20.79 -17.00
N LEU A 85 2.44 21.12 -17.68
CA LEU A 85 3.79 21.28 -17.12
C LEU A 85 4.26 22.73 -17.31
N PRO A 86 3.90 23.66 -16.39
CA PRO A 86 4.17 25.09 -16.57
C PRO A 86 5.67 25.44 -16.59
N LEU A 87 6.52 24.56 -16.05
CA LEU A 87 7.98 24.70 -16.03
C LEU A 87 8.67 23.96 -17.19
N ASP A 88 7.92 23.58 -18.24
CA ASP A 88 8.45 22.86 -19.40
C ASP A 88 9.69 23.49 -20.03
N PHE A 89 9.77 24.82 -20.07
CA PHE A 89 10.92 25.58 -20.59
C PHE A 89 12.23 25.32 -19.82
N MET A 90 12.17 25.09 -18.51
CA MET A 90 13.36 24.75 -17.72
C MET A 90 13.83 23.32 -18.04
N TRP A 91 12.87 22.42 -18.15
CA TRP A 91 13.13 21.03 -18.51
C TRP A 91 13.62 20.88 -19.96
N ASP A 92 13.12 21.68 -20.88
CA ASP A 92 13.61 21.75 -22.26
C ASP A 92 15.11 22.05 -22.29
N ARG A 93 15.52 23.10 -21.56
CA ARG A 93 16.93 23.47 -21.44
C ARG A 93 17.76 22.38 -20.74
N PHE A 94 17.17 21.69 -19.76
CA PHE A 94 17.83 20.60 -19.04
C PHE A 94 18.11 19.38 -19.91
N PHE A 95 17.18 19.03 -20.82
CA PHE A 95 17.34 17.90 -21.74
C PHE A 95 18.04 18.26 -23.06
N LYS A 96 18.19 19.56 -23.35
CA LYS A 96 18.83 20.04 -24.59
C LYS A 96 20.24 19.48 -24.76
N GLY A 97 20.47 18.78 -25.87
CA GLY A 97 21.77 18.20 -26.22
C GLY A 97 22.15 16.94 -25.43
N VAL A 98 21.24 16.42 -24.59
CA VAL A 98 21.43 15.15 -23.89
C VAL A 98 21.09 13.99 -24.82
N ASP A 99 21.91 12.93 -24.80
CA ASP A 99 21.61 11.69 -25.50
C ASP A 99 20.31 11.05 -24.96
N HIS A 100 19.30 10.90 -25.82
CA HIS A 100 18.02 10.28 -25.51
C HIS A 100 18.15 8.84 -25.01
N ALA A 101 19.26 8.16 -25.28
CA ALA A 101 19.54 6.84 -24.72
C ALA A 101 19.79 6.83 -23.21
N ASN A 102 19.97 8.00 -22.57
CA ASN A 102 20.26 8.13 -21.13
C ASN A 102 19.04 8.45 -20.26
N PHE A 103 17.88 8.74 -20.85
CA PHE A 103 16.69 9.07 -20.08
C PHE A 103 15.38 8.67 -20.76
N SER A 104 14.34 8.62 -19.96
CA SER A 104 12.96 8.41 -20.38
C SER A 104 12.04 9.34 -19.58
N ILE A 105 10.91 9.72 -20.17
CA ILE A 105 9.95 10.65 -19.55
C ILE A 105 8.58 9.99 -19.60
N TYR A 106 7.91 9.97 -18.45
CA TYR A 106 6.55 9.48 -18.28
C TYR A 106 5.74 10.54 -17.54
N ILE A 107 4.52 10.79 -18.00
CA ILE A 107 3.65 11.81 -17.43
C ILE A 107 2.31 11.19 -17.07
N HIS A 108 1.91 11.32 -15.81
CA HIS A 108 0.54 11.11 -15.41
C HIS A 108 -0.13 12.48 -15.30
N SER A 109 -1.25 12.65 -16.00
CA SER A 109 -2.07 13.85 -15.98
C SER A 109 -3.56 13.49 -15.94
N VAL A 110 -4.46 14.47 -15.92
CA VAL A 110 -5.89 14.19 -16.04
C VAL A 110 -6.21 13.34 -17.28
N PRO A 111 -7.12 12.36 -17.18
CA PRO A 111 -7.47 11.49 -18.31
C PRO A 111 -7.88 12.29 -19.55
N GLY A 112 -7.37 11.89 -20.72
CA GLY A 112 -7.66 12.53 -22.00
C GLY A 112 -6.82 13.78 -22.32
N PHE A 113 -5.96 14.24 -21.40
CA PHE A 113 -5.00 15.28 -21.72
C PHE A 113 -3.84 14.71 -22.54
N VAL A 114 -3.48 15.41 -23.62
CA VAL A 114 -2.43 14.98 -24.57
C VAL A 114 -1.36 16.06 -24.60
N PHE A 115 -0.10 15.67 -24.47
CA PHE A 115 1.03 16.58 -24.62
C PHE A 115 1.47 16.61 -26.10
N ASN A 116 1.36 17.77 -26.73
CA ASN A 116 1.65 18.05 -28.13
C ASN A 116 2.09 19.52 -28.30
N GLU A 117 2.30 19.97 -29.54
CA GLU A 117 2.76 21.33 -29.85
C GLU A 117 1.82 22.44 -29.35
N GLU A 118 0.53 22.14 -29.15
CA GLU A 118 -0.47 23.09 -28.68
C GLU A 118 -0.50 23.23 -27.15
N THR A 119 -0.02 22.21 -26.44
CA THR A 119 -0.19 22.06 -24.98
C THR A 119 1.11 22.17 -24.18
N THR A 120 2.26 22.01 -24.83
CA THR A 120 3.58 22.23 -24.22
C THR A 120 4.54 22.80 -25.24
N ARG A 121 5.47 23.63 -24.76
CA ARG A 121 6.51 24.27 -25.58
C ARG A 121 7.71 23.37 -25.79
N SER A 122 7.83 22.27 -25.04
CA SER A 122 8.99 21.40 -25.07
C SER A 122 8.66 20.07 -25.74
N GLN A 123 9.34 19.82 -26.86
CA GLN A 123 9.18 18.59 -27.63
C GLN A 123 9.52 17.31 -26.85
N TYR A 124 10.28 17.41 -25.76
CA TYR A 124 10.63 16.27 -24.91
C TYR A 124 9.40 15.65 -24.24
N PHE A 125 8.32 16.41 -24.06
CA PHE A 125 7.09 15.95 -23.42
C PHE A 125 6.02 15.44 -24.40
N TYR A 126 6.23 15.58 -25.71
CA TYR A 126 5.24 15.15 -26.69
C TYR A 126 4.95 13.66 -26.57
N ASN A 127 3.66 13.32 -26.45
CA ASN A 127 3.15 11.95 -26.34
C ASN A 127 3.80 11.12 -25.22
N ARG A 128 4.20 11.76 -24.11
CA ARG A 128 4.76 11.09 -22.93
C ARG A 128 3.74 10.81 -21.83
N GLN A 129 2.48 11.20 -22.03
CA GLN A 129 1.40 10.87 -21.10
C GLN A 129 1.09 9.38 -21.07
N LEU A 130 0.66 8.89 -19.91
CA LEU A 130 0.11 7.54 -19.78
C LEU A 130 -1.27 7.45 -20.43
N ASN A 131 -1.51 6.35 -21.14
CA ASN A 131 -2.81 6.09 -21.78
C ASN A 131 -3.90 5.68 -20.77
N ASN A 132 -3.50 5.13 -19.62
CA ASN A 132 -4.38 4.65 -18.55
C ASN A 132 -4.38 5.58 -17.33
N SER A 133 -4.22 6.89 -17.55
CA SER A 133 -4.31 7.89 -16.49
C SER A 133 -5.65 7.82 -15.74
N ILE A 134 -5.60 8.15 -14.44
CA ILE A 134 -6.76 8.14 -13.53
C ILE A 134 -7.00 9.53 -12.97
N LYS A 135 -8.21 9.79 -12.48
CA LYS A 135 -8.48 11.04 -11.77
C LYS A 135 -7.83 11.01 -10.39
N VAL A 136 -6.93 11.95 -10.15
CA VAL A 136 -6.22 12.08 -8.87
C VAL A 136 -6.91 13.10 -7.99
N VAL A 137 -7.21 12.71 -6.76
CA VAL A 137 -7.73 13.60 -5.71
C VAL A 137 -6.64 13.83 -4.68
N TRP A 138 -6.38 15.10 -4.38
CA TRP A 138 -5.37 15.46 -3.40
C TRP A 138 -5.73 14.93 -2.02
N GLY A 139 -4.76 14.28 -1.37
CA GLY A 139 -4.91 13.70 -0.03
C GLY A 139 -5.58 12.33 -0.01
N GLU A 140 -5.78 11.69 -1.17
CA GLU A 140 -6.38 10.35 -1.27
C GLU A 140 -5.40 9.32 -1.85
N SER A 141 -5.74 8.05 -1.67
CA SER A 141 -4.99 6.92 -2.23
C SER A 141 -4.88 6.91 -3.76
N SER A 142 -5.74 7.65 -4.47
CA SER A 142 -5.62 7.85 -5.92
C SER A 142 -4.30 8.52 -6.33
N MET A 143 -3.67 9.32 -5.44
CA MET A 143 -2.31 9.82 -5.68
C MET A 143 -1.29 8.69 -5.72
N ILE A 144 -1.34 7.74 -4.77
CA ILE A 144 -0.46 6.57 -4.73
C ILE A 144 -0.69 5.69 -5.96
N GLU A 145 -1.96 5.51 -6.34
CA GLU A 145 -2.33 4.72 -7.51
C GLU A 145 -1.72 5.32 -8.79
N ALA A 146 -1.75 6.64 -8.95
CA ALA A 146 -1.10 7.32 -10.07
C ALA A 146 0.44 7.18 -10.06
N GLU A 147 1.08 7.30 -8.89
CA GLU A 147 2.53 7.06 -8.74
C GLU A 147 2.91 5.62 -9.12
N ARG A 148 2.10 4.64 -8.70
CA ARG A 148 2.31 3.23 -9.06
C ARG A 148 2.16 2.99 -10.56
N LEU A 149 1.21 3.65 -11.23
CA LEU A 149 1.05 3.57 -12.69
C LEU A 149 2.27 4.14 -13.43
N LEU A 150 2.81 5.27 -12.96
CA LEU A 150 4.05 5.85 -13.49
C LEU A 150 5.23 4.88 -13.34
N LEU A 151 5.41 4.32 -12.14
CA LEU A 151 6.49 3.36 -11.88
C LEU A 151 6.32 2.09 -12.73
N ALA A 152 5.12 1.53 -12.81
CA ALA A 152 4.84 0.33 -13.60
C ALA A 152 5.16 0.54 -15.08
N SER A 153 4.69 1.65 -15.66
CA SER A 153 4.95 2.00 -17.07
C SER A 153 6.44 2.22 -17.33
N ALA A 154 7.16 2.82 -16.37
CA ALA A 154 8.59 3.04 -16.50
C ALA A 154 9.42 1.77 -16.32
N LEU A 155 8.93 0.77 -15.57
CA LEU A 155 9.60 -0.51 -15.38
C LEU A 155 9.59 -1.39 -16.63
N GLU A 156 8.67 -1.15 -17.58
CA GLU A 156 8.63 -1.86 -18.87
C GLU A 156 9.90 -1.67 -19.69
N ASP A 157 10.53 -0.48 -19.63
CA ASP A 157 11.86 -0.27 -20.21
C ASP A 157 12.93 -0.85 -19.25
N HIS A 158 13.54 -1.96 -19.66
CA HIS A 158 14.61 -2.62 -18.90
C HIS A 158 15.87 -1.75 -18.75
N SER A 159 16.08 -0.76 -19.61
CA SER A 159 17.19 0.19 -19.46
C SER A 159 16.93 1.21 -18.37
N ASN A 160 15.68 1.43 -17.91
CA ASN A 160 15.41 2.30 -16.77
C ASN A 160 15.90 1.65 -15.47
N GLN A 161 16.92 2.28 -14.87
CA GLN A 161 17.58 1.80 -13.65
C GLN A 161 17.42 2.76 -12.47
N ARG A 162 17.06 4.02 -12.73
CA ARG A 162 16.74 5.02 -11.71
C ARG A 162 15.42 5.70 -12.04
N PHE A 163 14.60 5.95 -11.02
CA PHE A 163 13.23 6.47 -11.17
C PHE A 163 13.09 7.71 -10.30
N VAL A 164 12.81 8.87 -10.90
CA VAL A 164 12.71 10.16 -10.20
C VAL A 164 11.28 10.65 -10.30
N LEU A 165 10.58 10.71 -9.17
CA LEU A 165 9.21 11.20 -9.10
C LEU A 165 9.16 12.71 -8.84
N LEU A 166 8.41 13.44 -9.67
CA LEU A 166 8.37 14.90 -9.73
C LEU A 166 6.93 15.42 -9.84
N SER A 167 6.70 16.65 -9.40
CA SER A 167 5.46 17.39 -9.68
C SER A 167 5.57 18.28 -10.91
N ASP A 168 4.43 18.83 -11.33
CA ASP A 168 4.29 19.97 -12.24
C ASP A 168 5.05 21.24 -11.80
N ARG A 169 5.48 21.31 -10.52
CA ARG A 169 6.17 22.46 -9.93
C ARG A 169 7.64 22.21 -9.61
N CYS A 170 8.17 21.03 -9.92
CA CYS A 170 9.59 20.72 -9.71
C CYS A 170 10.45 21.33 -10.83
N ALA A 171 11.63 21.84 -10.46
CA ALA A 171 12.64 22.35 -11.38
C ALA A 171 14.00 21.71 -11.09
N PRO A 172 14.80 21.39 -12.12
CA PRO A 172 16.16 20.91 -11.93
C PRO A 172 17.06 22.05 -11.45
N LEU A 173 17.88 21.80 -10.43
CA LEU A 173 18.82 22.79 -9.86
C LEU A 173 20.26 22.61 -10.38
N TYR A 174 20.56 21.46 -10.98
CA TYR A 174 21.85 21.12 -11.55
C TYR A 174 21.65 20.61 -12.99
N ASP A 175 22.71 20.58 -13.78
CA ASP A 175 22.66 20.05 -15.14
C ASP A 175 22.42 18.53 -15.18
N PHE A 176 22.03 18.03 -16.34
CA PHE A 176 21.73 16.61 -16.54
C PHE A 176 22.91 15.71 -16.22
N GLY A 177 24.12 16.08 -16.64
CA GLY A 177 25.32 15.27 -16.46
C GLY A 177 25.63 15.04 -14.99
N TYR A 178 25.53 16.09 -14.18
CA TYR A 178 25.67 16.01 -12.72
C TYR A 178 24.62 15.08 -12.10
N ILE A 179 23.33 15.32 -12.37
CA ILE A 179 22.22 14.54 -11.80
C ILE A 179 22.33 13.06 -12.22
N TYR A 180 22.58 12.81 -13.51
CA TYR A 180 22.74 11.46 -14.05
C TYR A 180 23.87 10.72 -13.35
N LYS A 181 25.07 11.32 -13.30
CA LYS A 181 26.22 10.71 -12.65
C LYS A 181 25.96 10.44 -11.16
N TYR A 182 25.38 11.39 -10.44
CA TYR A 182 25.08 11.25 -9.02
C TYR A 182 24.07 10.12 -8.75
N LEU A 183 22.94 10.10 -9.47
CA LEU A 183 21.87 9.13 -9.23
C LEU A 183 22.24 7.73 -9.71
N ILE A 184 22.88 7.59 -10.88
CA ILE A 184 23.25 6.28 -11.45
C ILE A 184 24.35 5.62 -10.61
N SER A 185 25.35 6.38 -10.15
CA SER A 185 26.46 5.82 -9.37
C SER A 185 26.07 5.44 -7.93
N SER A 186 25.04 6.06 -7.37
CA SER A 186 24.57 5.74 -6.02
C SER A 186 23.89 4.37 -5.98
N PRO A 187 24.26 3.45 -5.09
CA PRO A 187 23.53 2.19 -4.91
C PRO A 187 22.24 2.36 -4.09
N ARG A 188 21.94 3.57 -3.61
CA ARG A 188 20.86 3.85 -2.66
C ARG A 188 19.71 4.61 -3.33
N SER A 189 18.50 4.36 -2.83
CA SER A 189 17.36 5.24 -3.09
C SER A 189 17.40 6.43 -2.14
N PHE A 190 16.85 7.55 -2.59
CA PHE A 190 16.75 8.79 -1.86
C PHE A 190 15.29 9.01 -1.48
N VAL A 191 15.01 8.84 -0.19
CA VAL A 191 13.68 9.01 0.38
C VAL A 191 13.79 9.77 1.69
N ASP A 192 13.01 10.82 1.83
CA ASP A 192 12.77 11.44 3.14
C ASP A 192 11.92 10.51 4.02
N SER A 193 12.34 10.29 5.27
CA SER A 193 11.69 9.39 6.22
C SER A 193 12.05 9.77 7.65
N PHE A 194 11.05 10.18 8.42
CA PHE A 194 11.21 10.53 9.82
C PHE A 194 10.09 9.94 10.68
N LEU A 195 10.44 9.62 11.93
CA LEU A 195 9.46 9.31 12.96
C LEU A 195 8.69 10.58 13.28
N HIS A 196 7.37 10.47 13.32
CA HIS A 196 6.54 11.61 13.67
C HIS A 196 5.72 11.26 14.91
N THR A 197 6.12 11.82 16.05
CA THR A 197 5.66 11.41 17.38
C THR A 197 4.37 12.09 17.85
N LYS A 198 3.80 13.02 17.06
CA LYS A 198 2.73 13.94 17.53
C LYS A 198 1.52 14.08 16.62
N GLU A 199 1.41 13.32 15.53
CA GLU A 199 0.25 13.44 14.63
C GLU A 199 -0.60 12.18 14.62
N THR A 200 -1.90 12.42 14.76
CA THR A 200 -3.01 11.48 14.61
C THR A 200 -3.30 11.08 13.16
N ARG A 201 -2.47 11.47 12.18
CA ARG A 201 -2.78 11.38 10.73
C ARG A 201 -2.92 9.98 10.14
N TYR A 202 -2.45 8.95 10.84
CA TYR A 202 -2.65 7.56 10.45
C TYR A 202 -3.84 6.98 11.20
N SER A 203 -4.67 6.22 10.50
CA SER A 203 -5.74 5.47 11.15
C SER A 203 -5.12 4.31 11.93
N VAL A 204 -5.43 4.20 13.22
CA VAL A 204 -5.08 3.04 14.05
C VAL A 204 -5.58 1.72 13.45
N LYS A 205 -6.62 1.76 12.60
CA LYS A 205 -7.12 0.58 11.87
C LYS A 205 -6.11 0.00 10.87
N MET A 206 -5.04 0.73 10.54
CA MET A 206 -3.94 0.22 9.73
C MET A 206 -2.98 -0.68 10.53
N SER A 207 -2.94 -0.53 11.87
CA SER A 207 -1.97 -1.20 12.75
C SER A 207 -1.96 -2.73 12.69
N PRO A 208 -3.10 -3.43 12.44
CA PRO A 208 -3.09 -4.89 12.34
C PRO A 208 -2.30 -5.44 11.15
N VAL A 209 -2.19 -4.67 10.05
CA VAL A 209 -1.43 -5.07 8.85
C VAL A 209 -0.09 -4.36 8.81
N ILE A 210 -0.06 -3.11 9.26
CA ILE A 210 1.09 -2.23 9.23
C ILE A 210 1.39 -1.77 10.67
N PRO A 211 2.34 -2.40 11.36
CA PRO A 211 2.65 -2.05 12.74
C PRO A 211 3.04 -0.57 12.92
N GLU A 212 2.61 0.05 14.01
CA GLU A 212 2.80 1.50 14.27
C GLU A 212 4.28 1.90 14.29
N GLU A 213 5.16 1.01 14.76
CA GLU A 213 6.61 1.22 14.77
C GLU A 213 7.21 1.32 13.36
N LYS A 214 6.48 0.94 12.32
CA LYS A 214 6.85 1.08 10.90
C LYS A 214 6.30 2.35 10.27
N TRP A 215 5.46 3.11 10.97
CA TRP A 215 4.87 4.33 10.42
C TRP A 215 5.94 5.42 10.29
N ARG A 216 6.08 5.99 9.09
CA ARG A 216 7.05 7.05 8.78
C ARG A 216 6.36 8.19 8.06
N LYS A 217 6.79 9.42 8.31
CA LYS A 217 6.39 10.61 7.53
C LYS A 217 7.55 11.00 6.62
N GLY A 218 7.25 11.61 5.48
CA GLY A 218 8.28 12.07 4.54
C GLY A 218 7.66 12.82 3.37
N SER A 219 8.51 13.53 2.63
CA SER A 219 8.13 14.09 1.33
C SER A 219 7.62 13.01 0.37
N GLN A 220 6.67 13.36 -0.50
CA GLN A 220 6.20 12.49 -1.60
C GLN A 220 7.31 12.23 -2.63
N TRP A 221 8.20 13.20 -2.85
CA TRP A 221 9.21 13.16 -3.89
C TRP A 221 10.35 12.19 -3.53
N ILE A 222 10.74 11.37 -4.50
CA ILE A 222 11.68 10.26 -4.34
C ILE A 222 12.56 10.05 -5.56
N ALA A 223 13.75 9.49 -5.33
CA ALA A 223 14.55 8.89 -6.38
C ALA A 223 14.87 7.43 -6.01
N LEU A 224 14.43 6.47 -6.83
CA LEU A 224 14.50 5.04 -6.54
C LEU A 224 15.47 4.31 -7.43
N ILE A 225 16.08 3.27 -6.87
CA ILE A 225 16.69 2.19 -7.64
C ILE A 225 15.60 1.24 -8.14
N ARG A 226 15.89 0.53 -9.24
CA ARG A 226 14.92 -0.36 -9.89
C ARG A 226 14.27 -1.39 -8.95
N SER A 227 15.05 -2.08 -8.14
CA SER A 227 14.51 -3.10 -7.23
C SER A 227 13.47 -2.54 -6.25
N HIS A 228 13.65 -1.30 -5.77
CA HIS A 228 12.66 -0.67 -4.90
C HIS A 228 11.41 -0.24 -5.67
N ALA A 229 11.54 0.21 -6.92
CA ALA A 229 10.39 0.48 -7.77
C ALA A 229 9.56 -0.80 -8.03
N GLU A 230 10.22 -1.93 -8.27
CA GLU A 230 9.58 -3.24 -8.44
C GLU A 230 8.81 -3.67 -7.18
N VAL A 231 9.38 -3.47 -5.98
CA VAL A 231 8.68 -3.73 -4.70
C VAL A 231 7.40 -2.90 -4.58
N ILE A 232 7.45 -1.61 -4.94
CA ILE A 232 6.28 -0.72 -4.86
C ILE A 232 5.18 -1.15 -5.84
N VAL A 233 5.54 -1.46 -7.08
CA VAL A 233 4.54 -1.84 -8.09
C VAL A 233 3.91 -3.19 -7.77
N ASN A 234 4.68 -4.12 -7.22
CA ASN A 234 4.22 -5.46 -6.85
C ASN A 234 3.60 -5.55 -5.45
N ASP A 235 3.50 -4.44 -4.71
CA ASP A 235 2.91 -4.44 -3.37
C ASP A 235 1.41 -4.73 -3.44
N GLY A 236 1.02 -5.86 -2.82
CA GLY A 236 -0.36 -6.30 -2.65
C GLY A 236 -0.88 -6.23 -1.21
N ILE A 237 -0.12 -5.64 -0.28
CA ILE A 237 -0.45 -5.64 1.15
C ILE A 237 -0.63 -4.22 1.67
N VAL A 238 0.34 -3.34 1.45
CA VAL A 238 0.35 -1.99 2.04
C VAL A 238 -0.63 -1.08 1.31
N PHE A 239 -0.58 -1.02 -0.02
CA PHE A 239 -1.42 -0.13 -0.81
C PHE A 239 -2.93 -0.36 -0.61
N PRO A 240 -3.46 -1.60 -0.56
CA PRO A 240 -4.86 -1.84 -0.22
C PRO A 240 -5.28 -1.24 1.13
N VAL A 241 -4.43 -1.34 2.14
CA VAL A 241 -4.67 -0.76 3.48
C VAL A 241 -4.72 0.77 3.41
N PHE A 242 -3.79 1.39 2.68
CA PHE A 242 -3.84 2.83 2.40
C PHE A 242 -5.09 3.21 1.60
N LYS A 243 -5.51 2.39 0.62
CA LYS A 243 -6.71 2.64 -0.19
C LYS A 243 -7.97 2.63 0.66
N GLU A 244 -8.03 1.77 1.65
CA GLU A 244 -9.14 1.66 2.59
C GLU A 244 -9.15 2.80 3.61
N PHE A 245 -8.04 3.04 4.30
CA PHE A 245 -8.03 3.90 5.50
C PHE A 245 -7.53 5.33 5.26
N CYS A 246 -6.82 5.61 4.17
CA CYS A 246 -6.35 6.95 3.86
C CYS A 246 -7.37 7.69 2.99
N LYS A 247 -8.24 8.46 3.65
CA LYS A 247 -9.28 9.28 3.02
C LYS A 247 -9.03 10.77 3.26
N ARG A 248 -9.50 11.60 2.33
CA ARG A 248 -9.53 13.05 2.51
C ARG A 248 -10.46 13.39 3.68
N CYS A 249 -10.06 14.36 4.50
CA CYS A 249 -10.92 14.79 5.59
C CYS A 249 -12.21 15.45 5.06
N PRO A 250 -13.38 15.09 5.60
CA PRO A 250 -14.61 15.85 5.39
C PRO A 250 -14.44 17.32 5.81
N PRO A 251 -15.18 18.26 5.22
CA PRO A 251 -15.21 19.64 5.72
C PRO A 251 -15.58 19.66 7.21
N LEU A 252 -14.91 20.54 7.98
CA LEU A 252 -15.10 20.69 9.43
C LEU A 252 -16.60 20.82 9.78
N GLY A 253 -17.12 19.89 10.59
CA GLY A 253 -18.53 19.88 11.01
C GLY A 253 -19.15 18.48 11.17
N THR A 254 -18.51 17.43 10.68
CA THR A 254 -18.92 16.04 10.94
C THR A 254 -18.13 15.47 12.13
N ASN A 255 -18.80 14.93 13.14
CA ASN A 255 -18.22 14.26 14.34
C ASN A 255 -17.43 12.97 14.02
N GLU A 256 -17.07 12.76 12.77
CA GLU A 256 -16.35 11.60 12.27
C GLU A 256 -14.85 11.89 12.33
N ALA A 257 -14.18 11.35 13.34
CA ALA A 257 -12.74 11.49 13.55
C ALA A 257 -11.94 10.69 12.52
N TRP A 258 -11.89 11.17 11.28
CA TRP A 258 -10.98 10.65 10.24
C TRP A 258 -9.79 11.59 10.09
N LEU A 259 -8.59 11.01 10.16
CA LEU A 259 -7.36 11.76 10.26
C LEU A 259 -6.53 11.73 8.97
N PHE A 260 -5.79 12.83 8.78
CA PHE A 260 -5.64 13.59 7.54
C PHE A 260 -4.39 13.25 6.71
N LEU A 261 -4.42 13.52 5.40
CA LEU A 261 -3.25 13.56 4.52
C LEU A 261 -2.96 15.00 4.05
N VAL A 262 -1.88 15.59 4.56
CA VAL A 262 -1.28 16.82 3.96
C VAL A 262 0.15 16.58 3.48
N SER A 263 0.84 15.50 3.87
CA SER A 263 2.22 15.26 3.41
C SER A 263 2.74 13.85 3.74
N ALA A 264 1.90 12.82 3.76
CA ALA A 264 2.32 11.48 4.19
C ALA A 264 1.97 10.37 3.17
N ILE A 265 1.82 10.76 1.91
CA ILE A 265 1.59 9.83 0.82
C ILE A 265 2.97 9.43 0.28
N SER A 266 3.38 8.20 0.58
CA SER A 266 4.19 7.30 -0.29
C SER A 266 5.14 6.36 0.50
N LYS A 267 5.30 6.47 1.83
CA LYS A 267 6.53 5.91 2.44
C LYS A 267 6.38 4.97 3.62
N LEU A 268 5.36 4.14 3.58
CA LEU A 268 5.39 2.94 4.40
C LEU A 268 6.03 1.74 3.68
N VAL A 269 6.10 1.78 2.35
CA VAL A 269 6.59 0.68 1.50
C VAL A 269 8.11 0.50 1.58
N PHE A 270 8.88 1.49 2.04
CA PHE A 270 10.36 1.43 1.99
C PHE A 270 11.05 0.71 3.14
N PHE A 271 10.30 0.10 4.08
CA PHE A 271 10.88 -0.58 5.26
C PHE A 271 10.38 -2.02 5.47
N ILE A 272 9.86 -2.66 4.41
CA ILE A 272 9.67 -4.12 4.36
C ILE A 272 10.86 -4.74 3.63
#